data_AF-A0A7S3BL22-F1
#
_entry.id   AF-A0A7S3BL22-F1
#
_cell.length_a   1.000
_cell.length_b   1.000
_cell.length_c   1.000
_cell.angle_alpha   90.00
_cell.angle_beta   90.00
_cell.angle_gamma   90.00
#
_symmetry.space_group_name_H-M   'P 1'
#
loop_
_entity.id
_entity.type
_entity.pdbx_description
1 polymer ?
#
loop_
_entity_poly.entity_id
_entity_poly.type
_entity_poly.pdbx_seq_one_letter_code
_entity_poly.pdbx_strand_id
1 'polypeptide(L)'
;MPNRLADALTVEVGLPVDARVAELRKDHREALLDALTKYRLPYTGHRGYGLAEVTGGGVPLTEVDVRTWESNLLPGVHIVGELLDCFGRIGGYNFFSAWTF
;
A
#
# COMPACT_ATOMS: atom_id res chain seq x y z
N MET A 1 7.39 8.74 19.09
CA MET A 1 6.00 8.54 18.60
C MET A 1 5.24 9.85 18.80
N PRO A 2 4.32 10.24 17.91
CA PRO A 2 3.47 11.42 18.12
C PRO A 2 2.56 11.29 19.34
N ASN A 3 2.40 12.36 20.14
CA ASN A 3 1.66 12.31 21.42
C ASN A 3 0.20 11.87 21.25
N ARG A 4 -0.50 12.37 20.22
CA ARG A 4 -1.90 12.00 19.96
C ARG A 4 -2.11 10.49 19.73
N LEU A 5 -1.12 9.82 19.13
CA LEU A 5 -1.17 8.38 18.93
C LEU A 5 -0.89 7.63 20.24
N ALA A 6 0.06 8.13 21.04
CA ALA A 6 0.36 7.58 22.36
C ALA A 6 -0.88 7.59 23.26
N ASP A 7 -1.58 8.73 23.33
CA ASP A 7 -2.77 8.91 24.15
C ASP A 7 -3.90 7.99 23.67
N ALA A 8 -4.13 7.91 22.36
CA ALA A 8 -5.16 7.06 21.77
C ALA A 8 -4.94 5.57 22.09
N LEU A 9 -3.71 5.07 21.91
CA LEU A 9 -3.39 3.67 22.22
C LEU A 9 -3.47 3.38 23.72
N THR A 10 -3.10 4.34 24.57
CA THR A 10 -3.19 4.22 26.04
C THR A 10 -4.65 4.08 26.50
N VAL A 11 -5.53 4.91 25.93
CA VAL A 11 -6.97 4.82 26.20
C VAL A 11 -7.55 3.51 25.65
N GLU A 12 -7.12 3.06 24.47
CA GLU A 12 -7.61 1.83 23.84
C GLU A 12 -7.30 0.58 24.67
N VAL A 13 -6.15 0.54 25.36
CA VAL A 13 -5.80 -0.56 26.28
C VAL A 13 -6.41 -0.42 27.68
N GLY A 14 -7.26 0.58 27.91
CA GLY A 14 -7.97 0.78 29.17
C GLY A 14 -7.17 1.53 30.25
N LEU A 15 -6.12 2.26 29.88
CA LEU A 15 -5.31 3.05 30.81
C LEU A 15 -5.65 4.54 30.72
N PRO A 16 -5.57 5.29 31.84
CA PRO A 16 -5.60 6.75 31.78
C PRO A 16 -4.29 7.27 31.18
N VAL A 17 -4.38 8.37 30.42
CA VAL A 17 -3.23 8.95 29.70
C VAL A 17 -2.13 9.44 30.65
N ASP A 18 -2.49 9.82 31.87
CA ASP A 18 -1.58 10.26 32.94
C ASP A 18 -1.15 9.12 33.88
N ALA A 19 -1.38 7.85 33.49
CA ALA A 19 -0.95 6.69 34.26
C ALA A 19 0.56 6.75 34.55
N ARG A 20 0.92 6.61 35.84
CA ARG A 20 2.32 6.53 36.24
C ARG A 20 2.89 5.19 35.79
N VAL A 21 4.04 5.23 35.13
CA VAL A 21 4.75 4.03 34.65
C VAL A 21 5.01 3.02 35.78
N ALA A 22 5.29 3.51 36.99
CA ALA A 22 5.51 2.67 38.17
C ALA A 22 4.29 1.84 38.60
N GLU A 23 3.08 2.27 38.22
CA GLU A 23 1.81 1.62 38.57
C GLU A 23 1.32 0.65 37.48
N LEU A 24 2.03 0.57 36.35
CA LEU A 24 1.67 -0.33 35.25
C LEU A 24 1.97 -1.78 35.61
N ARG A 25 0.92 -2.58 35.67
CA ARG A 25 1.00 -4.04 35.82
C ARG A 25 1.54 -4.70 34.55
N LYS A 26 1.98 -5.96 34.66
CA LYS A 26 2.59 -6.70 33.56
C LYS A 26 1.65 -6.85 32.36
N ASP A 27 0.39 -7.17 32.61
CA ASP A 27 -0.67 -7.29 31.60
C ASP A 27 -0.89 -5.98 30.83
N HIS A 28 -0.93 -4.85 31.52
CA HIS A 28 -1.03 -3.54 30.86
C HIS A 28 0.18 -3.21 29.99
N ARG A 29 1.39 -3.58 30.44
CA ARG A 29 2.61 -3.41 29.62
C ARG A 29 2.58 -4.29 28.37
N GLU A 30 2.14 -5.54 28.51
CA GLU A 30 2.00 -6.47 27.37
C GLU A 30 0.94 -5.97 26.39
N ALA A 31 -0.20 -5.47 26.87
CA ALA A 31 -1.24 -4.88 26.04
C ALA A 31 -0.74 -3.65 25.26
N LEU A 32 0.01 -2.75 25.90
CA LEU A 32 0.64 -1.60 25.23
C LEU A 32 1.64 -2.05 24.15
N LEU A 33 2.46 -3.06 24.44
CA LEU A 33 3.43 -3.58 23.46
C LEU A 33 2.74 -4.21 22.26
N ASP A 34 1.68 -4.99 22.46
CA ASP A 34 0.91 -5.57 21.37
C ASP A 34 0.19 -4.48 20.57
N ALA A 35 -0.38 -3.46 21.23
CA ALA A 35 -0.97 -2.30 20.56
C ALA A 35 0.05 -1.49 19.75
N LEU A 36 1.33 -1.47 20.14
CA LEU A 36 2.38 -0.75 19.41
C LEU A 36 2.98 -1.55 18.25
N THR A 37 3.04 -2.87 18.36
CA THR A 37 3.84 -3.72 17.45
C THR A 37 2.99 -4.65 16.59
N LYS A 38 1.75 -4.93 16.99
CA LYS A 38 0.84 -5.87 16.34
C LYS A 38 -0.57 -5.30 16.17
N TYR A 39 -0.67 -3.97 16.11
CA TYR A 39 -1.96 -3.28 16.00
C TYR A 39 -2.76 -3.78 14.79
N ARG A 40 -3.97 -4.27 15.03
CA ARG A 40 -4.88 -4.69 13.97
C ARG A 40 -5.69 -3.50 13.50
N LEU A 41 -5.19 -2.78 12.49
CA LEU A 41 -5.96 -1.73 11.84
C LEU A 41 -7.18 -2.35 11.11
N PRO A 42 -8.41 -1.92 11.44
CA PRO A 42 -9.58 -2.31 10.67
C PRO A 42 -9.44 -1.84 9.22
N TYR A 43 -9.58 -2.78 8.28
CA TYR A 43 -9.53 -2.50 6.85
C TYR A 43 -10.91 -2.65 6.24
N THR A 44 -11.44 -1.58 5.65
CA THR A 44 -12.78 -1.55 5.04
C THR A 44 -12.74 -1.52 3.51
N GLY A 45 -11.56 -1.60 2.89
CA GLY A 45 -11.39 -1.53 1.43
C GLY A 45 -10.41 -0.43 0.99
N HIS A 46 -10.28 -0.27 -0.33
CA HIS A 46 -9.48 0.78 -0.96
C HIS A 46 -10.37 1.88 -1.55
N ARG A 47 -9.80 3.06 -1.83
CA ARG A 47 -10.54 4.22 -2.37
C ARG A 47 -10.88 4.14 -3.86
N GLY A 48 -10.63 3.00 -4.50
CA GLY A 48 -10.83 2.81 -5.94
C GLY A 48 -9.86 3.64 -6.82
N TYR A 49 -10.11 3.61 -8.13
CA TYR A 49 -9.26 4.26 -9.14
C TYR A 49 -9.34 5.78 -9.14
N GLY A 50 -10.38 6.39 -8.56
CA GLY A 50 -10.47 7.85 -8.44
C GLY A 50 -9.35 8.47 -7.59
N LEU A 51 -8.61 7.65 -6.84
CA LEU A 51 -7.44 8.04 -6.05
C LEU A 51 -6.24 7.11 -6.23
N ALA A 52 -6.34 6.11 -7.09
CA ALA A 52 -5.20 5.25 -7.36
C ALA A 52 -4.17 6.06 -8.16
N GLU A 53 -2.90 5.92 -7.79
CA GLU A 53 -1.80 6.53 -8.54
C GLU A 53 -1.50 5.76 -9.83
N VAL A 54 -1.79 4.45 -9.83
CA VAL A 54 -1.56 3.54 -10.95
C VAL A 54 -2.69 2.54 -11.09
N THR A 55 -2.85 2.05 -12.31
CA THR A 55 -3.82 1.05 -12.71
C THR A 55 -3.14 -0.32 -12.73
N GLY A 56 -3.65 -1.25 -11.93
CA GLY A 56 -3.27 -2.66 -12.04
C GLY A 56 -4.14 -3.37 -13.08
N GLY A 57 -3.54 -4.27 -13.87
CA GLY A 57 -4.17 -4.88 -15.04
C GLY A 57 -3.78 -4.15 -16.33
N GLY A 58 -4.44 -4.52 -17.43
CA GLY A 58 -4.19 -3.92 -18.74
C GLY A 58 -4.21 -4.98 -19.85
N VAL A 59 -3.58 -4.66 -20.97
CA VAL A 59 -3.38 -5.60 -22.07
C VAL A 59 -2.31 -6.62 -21.67
N PRO A 60 -2.60 -7.93 -21.72
CA PRO A 60 -1.63 -8.96 -21.37
C PRO A 60 -0.38 -8.86 -22.22
N LEU A 61 0.81 -8.97 -21.59
CA LEU A 61 2.09 -8.94 -22.31
C LEU A 61 2.24 -10.09 -23.32
N THR A 62 1.42 -11.14 -23.22
CA THR A 62 1.34 -12.24 -24.19
C THR A 62 0.67 -11.85 -25.50
N GLU A 63 -0.08 -10.75 -25.53
CA GLU A 63 -0.81 -10.25 -26.71
C GLU A 63 -0.05 -9.18 -27.50
N VAL A 64 1.18 -8.86 -27.08
CA VAL A 64 2.08 -7.92 -27.74
C VAL A 64 3.46 -8.54 -27.98
N ASP A 65 4.14 -8.20 -29.08
CA ASP A 65 5.56 -8.52 -29.23
C ASP A 65 6.37 -7.53 -28.40
N VAL A 66 6.95 -7.98 -27.28
CA VAL A 66 7.71 -7.13 -26.34
C VAL A 66 8.95 -6.45 -26.93
N ARG A 67 9.36 -6.78 -28.17
CA ARG A 67 10.48 -6.12 -28.87
C ARG A 67 10.03 -4.92 -29.69
N THR A 68 8.78 -4.92 -30.15
CA THR A 68 8.21 -3.85 -30.99
C THR A 68 7.05 -3.13 -30.32
N TRP A 69 6.45 -3.75 -29.31
CA TRP A 69 5.17 -3.40 -28.68
C TRP A 69 3.96 -3.43 -29.60
N GLU A 70 4.08 -4.09 -30.76
CA GLU A 70 2.99 -4.30 -31.69
C GLU A 70 2.03 -5.40 -31.18
N SER A 71 0.73 -5.23 -31.42
CA SER A 71 -0.28 -6.22 -31.08
C SER A 71 -0.14 -7.47 -31.94
N ASN A 72 -0.17 -8.63 -31.28
CA ASN A 72 -0.20 -9.94 -31.95
C ASN A 72 -1.54 -10.21 -32.65
N LEU A 73 -2.59 -9.44 -32.33
CA LEU A 73 -3.94 -9.62 -32.88
C LEU A 73 -4.24 -8.68 -34.03
N LEU A 74 -3.64 -7.48 -34.04
CA LEU A 74 -3.89 -6.47 -35.06
C LEU A 74 -2.58 -5.79 -35.49
N PRO A 75 -2.03 -6.16 -36.66
CA PRO A 75 -0.84 -5.53 -37.20
C PRO A 75 -1.00 -4.01 -37.36
N GLY A 76 0.07 -3.27 -37.07
CA GLY A 76 0.15 -1.81 -37.08
C GLY A 76 -0.29 -1.13 -35.78
N VAL A 77 -0.92 -1.85 -34.85
CA VAL A 77 -1.33 -1.30 -33.55
C VAL A 77 -0.26 -1.55 -32.51
N HIS A 78 0.17 -0.49 -31.82
CA HIS A 78 1.19 -0.55 -30.78
C HIS A 78 0.61 -0.13 -29.44
N ILE A 79 0.99 -0.83 -28.37
CA ILE A 79 0.44 -0.62 -27.03
C ILE A 79 1.62 -0.49 -26.06
N VAL A 80 1.71 0.65 -25.38
CA VAL A 80 2.84 1.00 -24.50
C VAL A 80 2.34 1.65 -23.22
N GLY A 81 3.22 1.73 -22.22
CA GLY A 81 2.95 2.42 -20.95
C GLY A 81 1.97 1.65 -20.06
N GLU A 82 1.21 2.39 -19.26
CA GLU A 82 0.27 1.86 -18.25
C GLU A 82 -0.96 1.17 -18.86
N LEU A 83 -1.11 1.17 -20.20
CA LEU A 83 -2.13 0.37 -20.88
C LEU A 83 -1.79 -1.13 -20.88
N LEU A 84 -0.50 -1.46 -20.77
CA LEU A 84 -0.04 -2.84 -20.65
C LEU A 84 -0.28 -3.33 -19.22
N ASP A 85 -0.49 -4.63 -19.05
CA ASP A 85 -0.53 -5.29 -17.75
C ASP A 85 0.87 -5.39 -17.14
N CYS A 86 1.44 -4.21 -16.84
CA CYS A 86 2.78 -4.02 -16.29
C CYS A 86 2.78 -2.78 -15.39
N PHE A 87 2.79 -3.00 -14.08
CA PHE A 87 2.84 -1.94 -13.09
C PHE A 87 3.88 -2.23 -12.00
N GLY A 88 4.58 -1.18 -11.56
CA GLY A 88 5.61 -1.24 -10.55
C GLY A 88 5.15 -0.74 -9.18
N ARG A 89 5.97 -1.01 -8.16
CA ARG A 89 5.79 -0.43 -6.81
C ARG A 89 5.98 1.10 -6.86
N ILE A 90 5.51 1.81 -5.83
CA ILE A 90 5.82 3.23 -5.67
C ILE A 90 7.35 3.44 -5.60
N GLY A 91 7.83 4.53 -6.19
CA GLY A 91 9.27 4.83 -6.28
C GLY A 91 9.80 5.02 -7.71
N GLY A 92 8.95 5.39 -8.67
CA GLY A 92 9.37 5.76 -10.03
C GLY A 92 9.42 4.61 -11.05
N TYR A 93 9.10 3.38 -10.66
CA TYR A 93 9.13 2.22 -11.56
C TYR A 93 8.16 2.34 -12.74
N ASN A 94 6.99 2.95 -12.55
CA ASN A 94 6.02 3.16 -13.64
C ASN A 94 6.50 4.22 -14.65
N PHE A 95 7.23 5.24 -14.20
CA PHE A 95 7.87 6.19 -15.12
C PHE A 95 9.05 5.55 -15.84
N PHE A 96 9.82 4.72 -15.14
CA PHE A 96 10.91 3.97 -15.76
C PHE A 96 10.37 3.02 -16.84
N SER A 97 9.33 2.23 -16.53
CA SER A 97 8.72 1.32 -17.49
C SER A 97 8.21 2.09 -18.71
N ALA A 98 7.47 3.19 -18.50
CA ALA A 98 6.99 4.07 -19.56
C ALA A 98 8.09 4.62 -20.47
N TRP A 99 9.32 4.79 -19.98
CA TRP A 99 10.45 5.29 -20.76
C TRP A 99 11.23 4.19 -21.49
N THR A 100 11.22 2.97 -20.95
CA THR A 100 11.92 1.82 -21.52
C THR A 100 11.11 1.05 -22.56
N PHE A 101 9.80 1.30 -22.63
CA PHE A 101 8.94 0.79 -23.70
C PHE A 101 9.28 1.46 -25.03
#